data_AF-A0A935VI95-F1
#
_entry.id   AF-A0A935VI95-F1
#
_cell.length_a   1.000
_cell.length_b   1.000
_cell.length_c   1.000
_cell.angle_alpha   90.00
_cell.angle_beta   90.00
_cell.angle_gamma   90.00
#
_symmetry.space_group_name_H-M   'P 1'
#
loop_
_entity.id
_entity.type
_entity.pdbx_description
1 polymer ?
#
loop_
_entity_poly.entity_id
_entity_poly.type
_entity_poly.pdbx_seq_one_letter_code
_entity_poly.pdbx_strand_id
1 'polypeptide(L)'
;MKKIIASIFIVLASYLALTSFRLDKIETSTILHQMYDSIRNVKTLRITINAIERLGTKYETAGSEVKLQMNPRRMYFNNKAKKLQILYNQNSNSNKALVKPNHIPNLNLDPNGNLMRKNQHYTIHELGV
;
A
#
# COMPACT_ATOMS: atom_id res chain seq x y z
N MET A 1 -17.74 13.77 64.06
CA MET A 1 -17.86 12.67 63.05
C MET A 1 -17.98 13.17 61.61
N LYS A 2 -18.96 14.02 61.24
CA LYS A 2 -19.16 14.47 59.84
C LYS A 2 -17.92 15.08 59.15
N LYS A 3 -17.12 15.88 59.86
CA LYS A 3 -15.89 16.49 59.33
C LYS A 3 -14.76 15.47 59.06
N ILE A 4 -14.68 14.40 59.85
CA ILE A 4 -13.68 13.33 59.70
C ILE A 4 -14.03 12.48 58.48
N ILE A 5 -15.31 12.16 58.29
CA ILE A 5 -15.81 11.42 57.13
C ILE A 5 -15.56 12.21 55.83
N ALA A 6 -15.82 13.53 55.84
CA ALA A 6 -15.54 14.41 54.70
C ALA A 6 -14.04 14.46 54.36
N SER A 7 -13.17 14.52 55.37
CA SER A 7 -11.71 14.52 55.16
C SER A 7 -11.21 13.21 54.56
N ILE A 8 -11.74 12.06 55.00
CA ILE A 8 -11.40 10.75 54.44
C ILE A 8 -11.85 10.65 52.98
N PHE A 9 -13.04 11.17 52.67
CA PHE A 9 -13.57 11.17 51.31
C PHE A 9 -12.73 12.01 50.35
N ILE A 10 -12.22 13.17 50.80
CA ILE A 10 -11.33 14.04 50.02
C ILE A 10 -9.98 13.36 49.77
N VAL A 11 -9.41 12.72 50.79
CA VAL A 11 -8.14 11.98 50.65
C VAL A 11 -8.31 10.80 49.70
N LEU A 12 -9.41 10.04 49.82
CA LEU A 12 -9.70 8.91 48.94
C LEU A 12 -9.92 9.37 47.49
N ALA A 13 -10.69 10.43 47.26
CA ALA A 13 -10.90 11.00 45.93
C ALA A 13 -9.60 11.52 45.31
N SER A 14 -8.72 12.12 46.10
CA SER A 14 -7.40 12.57 45.64
C SER A 14 -6.47 11.41 45.27
N TYR A 15 -6.53 10.29 46.01
CA TYR A 15 -5.77 9.08 45.71
C TYR A 15 -6.25 8.41 44.42
N LEU A 16 -7.57 8.34 44.20
CA LEU A 16 -8.13 7.83 42.94
C LEU A 16 -7.75 8.72 41.74
N ALA A 17 -7.78 10.04 41.87
CA ALA A 17 -7.41 10.97 40.80
C ALA A 17 -5.93 10.85 40.38
N LEU A 18 -5.03 10.58 41.31
CA LEU A 18 -3.60 10.36 41.03
C LEU A 18 -3.32 9.07 40.24
N THR A 19 -4.19 8.06 40.35
CA THR A 19 -4.06 6.80 39.60
C THR A 19 -4.57 6.87 38.16
N SER A 20 -5.24 7.96 37.79
CA SER A 20 -5.96 8.08 36.51
C SER A 20 -5.10 8.62 35.35
N PHE A 21 -3.88 9.09 35.64
CA PHE A 21 -2.95 9.53 34.60
C PHE A 21 -1.99 8.40 34.22
N ARG A 22 -2.47 7.46 33.41
CA ARG A 22 -1.59 6.62 32.59
C ARG A 22 -1.40 7.30 31.25
N LEU A 23 -0.19 7.81 31.00
CA LEU A 23 0.24 8.07 29.62
C LEU A 23 0.38 6.70 28.96
N ASP A 24 -0.59 6.30 28.15
CA ASP A 24 -0.42 5.15 27.27
C ASP A 24 0.63 5.53 26.22
N LYS A 25 1.89 5.21 26.53
CA LYS A 25 2.98 5.29 25.58
C LYS A 25 2.71 4.23 24.51
N ILE A 26 2.18 4.65 23.36
CA ILE A 26 2.01 3.76 22.22
C ILE A 26 3.41 3.37 21.75
N GLU A 27 3.72 2.08 21.84
CA GLU A 27 4.96 1.54 21.33
C GLU A 27 4.99 1.63 19.80
N THR A 28 6.14 1.95 19.23
CA THR A 28 6.30 2.12 17.77
C THR A 28 5.88 0.87 17.01
N SER A 29 6.13 -0.32 17.59
CA SER A 29 5.69 -1.60 17.03
C SER A 29 4.17 -1.68 16.86
N THR A 30 3.39 -1.13 17.78
CA THR A 30 1.93 -1.11 17.70
C THR A 30 1.46 -0.29 16.49
N ILE A 31 2.07 0.87 16.25
CA ILE A 31 1.76 1.72 15.09
C ILE A 31 2.10 1.01 13.79
N LEU A 32 3.25 0.34 13.74
CA LEU A 32 3.65 -0.44 12.56
C LEU A 32 2.68 -1.60 12.28
N HIS A 33 2.26 -2.34 13.29
CA HIS A 33 1.27 -3.41 13.12
C HIS A 33 -0.07 -2.86 12.61
N GLN A 34 -0.57 -1.77 13.20
CA GLN A 34 -1.81 -1.12 12.75
C GLN A 34 -1.70 -0.64 11.29
N MET A 35 -0.54 -0.12 10.88
CA MET A 35 -0.28 0.25 9.49
C MET A 35 -0.34 -0.98 8.56
N TYR A 36 0.34 -2.08 8.91
CA TYR A 36 0.32 -3.30 8.12
C TYR A 36 -1.09 -3.91 8.03
N ASP A 37 -1.84 -3.91 9.13
CA ASP A 37 -3.23 -4.39 9.15
C ASP A 37 -4.12 -3.53 8.26
N SER A 38 -3.94 -2.20 8.29
CA SER A 38 -4.67 -1.28 7.42
C SER A 38 -4.37 -1.54 5.95
N ILE A 39 -3.09 -1.76 5.62
CA ILE A 39 -2.62 -2.10 4.27
C ILE A 39 -3.19 -3.44 3.79
N ARG A 40 -3.23 -4.47 4.65
CA ARG A 40 -3.77 -5.80 4.33
C ARG A 40 -5.26 -5.79 4.01
N ASN A 41 -6.00 -4.87 4.61
CA ASN A 41 -7.45 -4.74 4.42
C ASN A 41 -7.85 -3.98 3.13
N VAL A 42 -6.88 -3.45 2.37
CA VAL A 42 -7.14 -2.79 1.09
C VAL A 42 -7.71 -3.79 0.08
N LYS A 43 -8.92 -3.54 -0.43
CA LYS A 43 -9.56 -4.40 -1.45
C LYS A 43 -9.23 -3.96 -2.87
N THR A 44 -9.19 -2.66 -3.09
CA THR A 44 -8.90 -2.03 -4.37
C THR A 44 -8.04 -0.79 -4.16
N LEU A 45 -7.24 -0.46 -5.17
CA LEU A 45 -6.34 0.67 -5.16
C LEU A 45 -6.37 1.38 -6.52
N ARG A 46 -6.35 2.71 -6.50
CA ARG A 46 -6.09 3.54 -7.67
C ARG A 46 -4.96 4.50 -7.33
N ILE A 47 -3.85 4.40 -8.04
CA ILE A 47 -2.65 5.18 -7.78
C ILE A 47 -2.09 5.78 -9.06
N THR A 48 -1.53 6.97 -8.92
CA THR A 48 -0.65 7.60 -9.91
C THR A 48 0.74 7.59 -9.32
N ILE A 49 1.67 6.92 -9.99
CA ILE A 49 3.05 6.77 -9.55
C ILE A 49 3.89 7.73 -10.40
N ASN A 50 4.66 8.59 -9.73
CA ASN A 50 5.69 9.41 -10.34
C ASN A 50 7.01 9.06 -9.66
N ALA A 51 8.00 8.65 -10.44
CA ALA A 51 9.33 8.30 -9.98
C ALA A 51 10.36 9.20 -10.66
N ILE A 52 11.36 9.61 -9.90
CA ILE A 52 12.53 10.33 -10.40
C ILE A 52 13.76 9.56 -9.92
N GLU A 53 14.52 9.03 -10.87
CA GLU A 53 15.73 8.27 -10.59
C GLU A 53 16.95 9.07 -11.04
N ARG A 54 17.97 9.16 -10.18
CA ARG A 54 19.22 9.81 -10.53
C ARG A 54 20.21 8.78 -11.05
N LEU A 55 20.63 8.94 -12.29
CA LEU A 55 21.65 8.12 -12.95
C LEU A 55 22.88 8.99 -13.23
N GLY A 56 23.81 9.00 -12.28
CA GLY A 56 25.03 9.82 -12.35
C GLY A 56 24.71 11.33 -12.34
N THR A 57 24.94 11.99 -13.47
CA THR A 57 24.66 13.42 -13.68
C THR A 57 23.28 13.70 -14.28
N LYS A 58 22.51 12.66 -14.62
CA LYS A 58 21.18 12.79 -15.24
C LYS A 58 20.08 12.34 -14.29
N TYR A 59 18.86 12.83 -14.55
CA TYR A 59 17.64 12.37 -13.91
C TYR A 59 16.75 11.73 -14.97
N GLU A 60 16.25 10.53 -14.68
CA GLU A 60 15.19 9.90 -15.44
C GLU A 60 13.88 10.01 -14.67
N THR A 61 12.80 10.27 -15.39
CA THR A 61 11.46 10.37 -14.80
C THR A 61 10.56 9.30 -15.38
N ALA A 62 9.78 8.64 -14.53
CA ALA A 62 8.77 7.68 -14.95
C ALA A 62 7.42 8.03 -14.34
N GLY A 63 6.36 7.89 -15.13
CA GLY A 63 4.99 8.11 -14.70
C GLY A 63 4.09 6.95 -15.11
N SER A 64 3.22 6.49 -14.21
CA SER A 64 2.23 5.46 -14.50
C SER A 64 0.96 5.62 -13.68
N GLU A 65 -0.14 5.08 -14.20
CA GLU A 65 -1.42 4.98 -13.52
C GLU A 65 -1.75 3.50 -13.33
N VAL A 66 -2.17 3.12 -12.13
CA VAL A 66 -2.52 1.75 -11.79
C VAL A 66 -3.90 1.69 -11.15
N LYS A 67 -4.70 0.71 -11.58
CA LYS A 67 -5.91 0.27 -10.89
C LYS A 67 -5.71 -1.18 -10.50
N LEU A 68 -5.86 -1.50 -9.22
CA LEU A 68 -5.62 -2.82 -8.66
C LEU A 68 -6.83 -3.27 -7.84
N GLN A 69 -7.15 -4.55 -7.93
CA GLN A 69 -8.01 -5.30 -7.03
C GLN A 69 -7.18 -6.45 -6.47
N MET A 70 -7.23 -6.68 -5.15
CA MET A 70 -6.36 -7.66 -4.49
C MET A 70 -6.82 -9.11 -4.71
N ASN A 71 -8.11 -9.42 -4.53
CA ASN A 71 -8.62 -10.79 -4.60
C ASN A 71 -10.01 -10.88 -5.30
N PRO A 72 -10.17 -11.67 -6.39
CA PRO A 72 -9.09 -12.21 -7.21
C PRO A 72 -8.27 -11.06 -7.80
N ARG A 73 -6.98 -11.28 -8.07
CA ARG A 73 -6.11 -10.20 -8.49
C ARG A 73 -6.47 -9.69 -9.87
N ARG A 74 -6.78 -8.40 -9.98
CA ARG A 74 -7.03 -7.72 -11.25
C ARG A 74 -6.23 -6.43 -11.30
N MET A 75 -5.59 -6.16 -12.43
CA MET A 75 -4.71 -5.01 -12.54
C MET A 75 -4.84 -4.39 -13.93
N TYR A 76 -4.91 -3.06 -13.93
CA TYR A 76 -4.73 -2.25 -15.11
C TYR A 76 -3.57 -1.29 -14.87
N PHE A 77 -2.59 -1.31 -15.75
CA PHE A 77 -1.42 -0.43 -15.72
C PHE A 77 -1.37 0.38 -17.01
N ASN A 78 -1.14 1.67 -16.87
CA ASN A 78 -1.06 2.60 -17.98
C ASN A 78 0.18 3.47 -17.86
N ASN A 79 1.11 3.32 -18.80
CA ASN A 79 2.24 4.22 -18.97
C ASN A 79 1.99 5.06 -20.23
N LYS A 80 1.54 6.30 -20.03
CA LYS A 80 1.20 7.23 -21.12
C LYS A 80 2.43 7.62 -21.95
N ALA A 81 3.58 7.86 -21.30
CA ALA A 81 4.81 8.26 -21.97
C ALA A 81 5.33 7.18 -22.93
N LYS A 82 5.28 5.91 -22.52
CA LYS A 82 5.66 4.75 -23.34
C LYS A 82 4.52 4.22 -24.21
N LYS A 83 3.32 4.83 -24.13
CA LYS A 83 2.08 4.39 -24.79
C LYS A 83 1.86 2.87 -24.62
N LEU A 84 2.07 2.40 -23.38
CA LEU A 84 2.00 0.99 -23.00
C LEU A 84 0.87 0.79 -21.98
N GLN A 85 -0.01 -0.15 -22.28
CA GLN A 85 -1.07 -0.56 -21.36
C GLN A 85 -0.99 -2.05 -21.09
N ILE A 86 -1.29 -2.44 -19.86
CA ILE A 86 -1.29 -3.83 -19.43
C ILE A 86 -2.59 -4.09 -18.68
N LEU A 87 -3.27 -5.18 -19.03
CA LEU A 87 -4.44 -5.69 -18.34
C LEU A 87 -4.16 -7.10 -17.85
N TYR A 88 -4.41 -7.35 -16.57
CA TYR A 88 -4.29 -8.65 -15.94
C TYR A 88 -5.54 -8.99 -15.15
N ASN A 89 -6.00 -10.24 -15.29
CA ASN A 89 -7.13 -10.78 -14.54
C ASN A 89 -6.80 -12.22 -14.17
N GLN A 90 -6.60 -12.47 -12.87
CA GLN A 90 -6.32 -13.80 -12.36
C GLN A 90 -7.44 -14.78 -12.72
N ASN A 91 -7.05 -16.01 -13.06
CA ASN A 91 -7.92 -17.09 -13.54
C ASN A 91 -8.60 -16.80 -14.88
N SER A 92 -8.12 -15.80 -15.63
CA SER A 92 -8.53 -15.50 -17.00
C SER A 92 -7.32 -15.51 -17.92
N ASN A 93 -7.54 -15.72 -19.23
CA ASN A 93 -6.47 -15.69 -20.25
C ASN A 93 -5.26 -16.57 -19.90
N SER A 94 -5.49 -17.74 -19.29
CA SER A 94 -4.43 -18.64 -18.80
C SER A 94 -3.42 -17.94 -17.87
N ASN A 95 -3.89 -17.00 -17.03
CA ASN A 95 -3.07 -16.15 -16.15
C ASN A 95 -2.03 -15.28 -16.90
N LYS A 96 -2.22 -15.05 -18.20
CA LYS A 96 -1.39 -14.12 -18.98
C LYS A 96 -1.94 -12.71 -18.92
N ALA A 97 -1.04 -11.73 -18.93
CA ALA A 97 -1.38 -10.34 -19.09
C ALA A 97 -1.60 -10.00 -20.57
N LEU A 98 -2.67 -9.28 -20.86
CA LEU A 98 -2.89 -8.65 -22.15
C LEU A 98 -2.09 -7.35 -22.19
N VAL A 99 -1.10 -7.29 -23.08
CA VAL A 99 -0.20 -6.16 -23.25
C VAL A 99 -0.54 -5.46 -24.55
N LYS A 100 -0.82 -4.16 -24.45
CA LYS A 100 -1.07 -3.26 -25.58
C LYS A 100 0.08 -2.26 -25.72
N PRO A 101 1.08 -2.57 -26.56
CA PRO A 101 2.19 -1.68 -26.89
C PRO A 101 1.84 -0.68 -27.99
N ASN A 102 2.75 0.28 -28.24
CA ASN A 102 2.50 1.46 -29.07
C ASN A 102 2.40 1.19 -30.59
N HIS A 103 2.99 0.12 -31.15
CA HIS A 103 3.07 -0.06 -32.62
C HIS A 103 3.04 -1.52 -33.09
N ILE A 104 2.72 -2.47 -32.20
CA ILE A 104 2.61 -3.89 -32.55
C ILE A 104 1.27 -4.42 -32.05
N PRO A 105 0.77 -5.55 -32.60
CA PRO A 105 -0.45 -6.17 -32.13
C PRO A 105 -0.41 -6.48 -30.64
N ASN A 106 -1.59 -6.60 -30.03
CA ASN A 106 -1.70 -6.95 -28.62
C ASN A 106 -1.09 -8.34 -28.37
N LEU A 107 -0.37 -8.47 -27.26
CA LEU A 107 0.33 -9.70 -26.88
C LEU A 107 -0.23 -10.26 -25.59
N ASN A 108 -0.35 -11.58 -25.50
CA ASN A 108 -0.64 -12.28 -24.25
C ASN A 108 0.67 -12.79 -23.66
N LEU A 109 1.19 -12.08 -22.66
CA LEU A 109 2.50 -12.36 -22.05
C LEU A 109 2.36 -12.92 -20.65
N ASP A 110 3.23 -13.87 -20.30
CA ASP A 110 3.38 -14.33 -18.92
C ASP A 110 3.94 -13.19 -18.05
N PRO A 111 3.25 -12.78 -16.96
CA PRO A 111 3.74 -11.80 -16.00
C PRO A 111 5.15 -12.06 -15.45
N ASN A 112 5.53 -13.34 -15.32
CA ASN A 112 6.85 -13.76 -14.84
C ASN A 112 7.86 -13.96 -15.98
N GLY A 113 7.39 -13.91 -17.23
CA GLY A 113 8.21 -14.14 -18.42
C GLY A 113 9.24 -13.04 -18.65
N ASN A 114 10.35 -13.42 -19.28
CA ASN A 114 11.50 -12.53 -19.53
C ASN A 114 11.12 -11.26 -20.31
N LEU A 115 10.15 -11.35 -21.23
CA LEU A 115 9.72 -10.20 -22.03
C LEU A 115 9.00 -9.13 -21.18
N MET A 116 8.16 -9.54 -20.22
CA MET A 116 7.46 -8.63 -19.31
C MET A 116 8.41 -7.97 -18.30
N ARG A 117 9.45 -8.69 -17.89
CA ARG A 117 10.45 -8.20 -16.93
C ARG A 117 11.63 -7.47 -17.57
N LYS A 118 11.66 -7.35 -18.91
CA LYS A 118 12.77 -6.71 -19.60
C LYS A 118 12.90 -5.26 -19.16
N ASN A 119 14.06 -4.91 -18.58
CA ASN A 119 14.36 -3.60 -18.02
C ASN A 119 13.40 -3.14 -16.91
N GLN A 120 12.79 -4.08 -16.17
CA GLN A 120 11.94 -3.80 -15.01
C GLN A 120 12.53 -4.49 -13.77
N HIS A 121 12.50 -3.81 -12.61
CA HIS A 121 12.94 -4.39 -11.34
C HIS A 121 11.90 -5.35 -10.73
N TYR A 122 10.63 -5.12 -11.04
CA TYR A 122 9.49 -5.82 -10.46
C TYR A 122 8.55 -6.32 -11.54
N THR A 123 7.86 -7.40 -11.22
CA THR A 123 6.74 -7.92 -11.97
C THR A 123 5.48 -7.10 -11.71
N ILE A 124 4.46 -7.27 -12.56
CA ILE A 124 3.13 -6.74 -12.27
C ILE A 124 2.51 -7.36 -11.01
N HIS A 125 3.08 -8.47 -10.52
CA HIS A 125 2.66 -9.10 -9.27
C HIS A 125 3.20 -8.41 -8.01
N GLU A 126 4.12 -7.47 -8.16
CA GLU A 126 4.66 -6.71 -7.02
C GLU A 126 4.14 -5.26 -7.01
N LEU A 127 3.31 -4.89 -7.99
CA LEU A 127 2.62 -3.61 -7.99
C LEU A 127 1.49 -3.60 -6.95
N GLY A 128 1.60 -2.71 -5.96
CA GLY A 128 0.61 -2.50 -4.91
C GLY A 128 1.10 -2.95 -3.54
N VAL A 129 0.28 -3.75 -2.88
CA VAL A 129 0.53 -4.36 -1.56
C VAL A 129 0.90 -5.82 -1.75
#